data_AF-A0A314YA71-F1
#
_entry.id   AF-A0A314YA71-F1
#
_cell.length_a   1.000
_cell.length_b   1.000
_cell.length_c   1.000
_cell.angle_alpha   90.00
_cell.angle_beta   90.00
_cell.angle_gamma   90.00
#
_symmetry.space_group_name_H-M   'P 1'
#
loop_
_entity.id
_entity.type
_entity.pdbx_description
1 polymer ?
#
loop_
_entity_poly.entity_id
_entity_poly.type
_entity_poly.pdbx_seq_one_letter_code
_entity_poly.pdbx_strand_id
1 'polypeptide(L)'
;MGRQAVAKLIGSIASRKPSPSPSTSILQRRHYSPAPPPSPAVFVDKNTRVICQGITGKNGTFHTEQAIEYGTKMVGGVTPKKGGTEHLGLPVFNSVAEAKAETKANASVIYVPPPFAAAAIMEAMEAELDLVVASLRGSRNMIWYV
;
A
#
# COMPACT_ATOMS: atom_id res chain seq x y z
N MET A 1 -23.29 77.84 11.51
CA MET A 1 -22.33 78.29 12.55
C MET A 1 -22.22 77.16 13.57
N GLY A 2 -21.01 76.65 13.84
CA GLY A 2 -20.76 75.76 14.98
C GLY A 2 -20.57 74.27 14.67
N ARG A 3 -19.33 73.89 14.31
CA ARG A 3 -18.74 72.61 14.73
C ARG A 3 -18.74 72.56 16.27
N GLN A 4 -18.95 71.40 16.91
CA GLN A 4 -18.05 70.85 17.95
C GLN A 4 -18.63 69.63 18.69
N ALA A 5 -17.69 68.71 19.01
CA ALA A 5 -17.65 67.78 20.14
C ALA A 5 -18.68 66.63 20.13
N VAL A 6 -18.35 65.35 19.91
CA VAL A 6 -17.23 64.53 20.43
C VAL A 6 -17.01 64.74 21.92
N ALA A 7 -17.74 63.98 22.75
CA ALA A 7 -17.23 63.21 23.90
C ALA A 7 -18.39 62.81 24.83
N LYS A 8 -18.72 61.52 24.89
CA LYS A 8 -18.52 60.73 26.12
C LYS A 8 -18.88 59.27 25.91
N LEU A 9 -17.85 58.49 26.17
CA LEU A 9 -17.75 57.04 26.18
C LEU A 9 -18.32 56.50 27.51
N ILE A 10 -18.64 55.20 27.50
CA ILE A 10 -18.74 54.25 28.62
C ILE A 10 -20.14 54.04 29.24
N GLY A 11 -20.63 52.80 29.05
CA GLY A 11 -21.44 52.12 30.07
C GLY A 11 -22.76 51.54 29.59
N SER A 12 -22.75 50.31 29.07
CA SER A 12 -23.61 49.22 29.55
C SER A 12 -23.67 48.09 28.51
N ILE A 13 -22.78 47.12 28.71
CA ILE A 13 -22.91 45.75 28.25
C ILE A 13 -24.07 45.13 29.02
N ALA A 14 -25.20 44.87 28.36
CA ALA A 14 -26.13 43.80 28.71
C ALA A 14 -27.29 43.73 27.71
N SER A 15 -27.66 42.51 27.34
CA SER A 15 -28.91 42.14 26.66
C SER A 15 -28.96 42.30 25.13
N ARG A 16 -28.11 41.52 24.42
CA ARG A 16 -28.51 41.00 23.11
C ARG A 16 -29.32 39.72 23.36
N LYS A 17 -30.62 39.77 23.08
CA LYS A 17 -31.50 38.60 23.03
C LYS A 17 -30.95 37.60 22.00
N PRO A 18 -30.79 36.30 22.32
CA PRO A 18 -30.40 35.30 21.34
C PRO A 18 -31.55 35.02 20.38
N SER A 19 -31.24 35.03 19.08
CA SER A 19 -32.13 34.62 17.99
C SER A 19 -32.34 33.10 18.01
N PRO A 20 -33.54 32.59 17.67
CA PRO A 20 -33.81 31.16 17.65
C PRO A 20 -33.06 30.48 16.48
N SER A 21 -32.22 29.50 16.79
CA SER A 21 -31.62 28.57 15.84
C SER A 21 -32.66 27.55 15.36
N PRO A 22 -32.83 27.31 14.05
CA PRO A 22 -33.61 26.18 13.58
C PRO A 22 -32.73 24.93 13.58
N SER A 23 -32.81 24.15 14.65
CA SER A 23 -32.26 22.80 14.71
C SER A 23 -33.41 21.79 14.75
N THR A 24 -33.94 21.37 13.59
CA THR A 24 -34.70 20.10 13.47
C THR A 24 -34.77 19.60 12.02
N SER A 25 -34.65 18.27 11.86
CA SER A 25 -34.64 17.41 10.64
C SER A 25 -33.29 17.37 9.90
N ILE A 26 -32.32 16.50 10.25
CA ILE A 26 -32.30 15.02 10.30
C ILE A 26 -32.72 14.38 8.96
N LEU A 27 -31.69 13.85 8.28
CA LEU A 27 -31.69 12.90 7.15
C LEU A 27 -32.00 13.41 5.73
N GLN A 28 -31.15 14.32 5.22
CA GLN A 28 -30.88 14.30 3.78
C GLN A 28 -29.95 13.12 3.49
N ARG A 29 -30.55 11.95 3.24
CA ARG A 29 -29.88 10.74 2.79
C ARG A 29 -29.12 11.10 1.50
N ARG A 30 -27.80 11.29 1.61
CA ARG A 30 -26.94 11.37 0.42
C ARG A 30 -27.12 10.04 -0.30
N HIS A 31 -27.86 10.04 -1.40
CA HIS A 31 -27.85 8.93 -2.34
C HIS A 31 -26.44 8.87 -2.92
N TYR A 32 -25.54 8.12 -2.26
CA TYR A 32 -24.41 7.54 -2.97
C TYR A 32 -25.02 6.52 -3.93
N SER A 33 -25.14 6.91 -5.19
CA SER A 33 -25.38 5.95 -6.26
C SER A 33 -24.10 5.10 -6.34
N PRO A 34 -24.11 3.81 -5.98
CA PRO A 34 -22.91 3.01 -6.11
C PRO A 34 -22.68 2.81 -7.60
N ALA A 35 -21.61 3.41 -8.13
CA ALA A 35 -21.10 2.96 -9.42
C ALA A 35 -20.86 1.44 -9.32
N PRO A 36 -21.22 0.65 -10.35
CA PRO A 36 -20.88 -0.76 -10.36
C PRO A 36 -19.37 -0.88 -10.14
N PRO A 37 -18.91 -1.80 -9.27
CA PRO A 37 -17.48 -1.97 -9.07
C PRO A 37 -16.84 -2.24 -10.43
N PRO A 38 -15.70 -1.59 -10.75
CA PRO A 38 -15.01 -1.90 -11.99
C PRO A 38 -14.77 -3.40 -12.04
N SER A 39 -14.89 -3.99 -13.23
CA SER A 39 -14.50 -5.38 -13.44
C SER A 39 -13.09 -5.59 -12.88
N PRO A 40 -12.84 -6.69 -12.13
CA PRO A 40 -11.59 -6.90 -11.43
C PRO A 40 -10.43 -6.76 -12.41
N ALA A 41 -9.53 -5.82 -12.14
CA ALA A 41 -8.34 -5.63 -12.95
C ALA A 41 -7.44 -6.87 -12.80
N VAL A 42 -7.15 -7.52 -13.92
CA VAL A 42 -6.20 -8.62 -13.97
C VAL A 42 -4.82 -8.00 -14.14
N PHE A 43 -4.05 -7.93 -13.05
CA PHE A 43 -2.71 -7.31 -13.03
C PHE A 43 -1.57 -8.27 -13.42
N VAL A 44 -1.88 -9.54 -13.71
CA VAL A 44 -0.88 -10.59 -13.98
C VAL A 44 -1.19 -11.28 -15.30
N ASP A 45 -0.16 -11.48 -16.12
CA ASP A 45 -0.21 -12.22 -17.37
C ASP A 45 0.98 -13.19 -17.49
N LYS A 46 1.07 -13.90 -18.62
CA LYS A 46 2.18 -14.83 -18.92
C LYS A 46 3.55 -14.16 -19.06
N ASN A 47 3.59 -12.84 -19.24
CA ASN A 47 4.82 -12.06 -19.40
C ASN A 47 5.32 -11.49 -18.07
N THR A 48 4.47 -11.49 -17.03
CA THR A 48 4.82 -11.08 -15.67
C THR A 48 6.04 -11.86 -15.17
N ARG A 49 7.09 -11.13 -14.82
CA ARG A 49 8.35 -11.67 -14.29
C ARG A 49 8.39 -11.38 -12.80
N VAL A 50 8.36 -12.45 -12.00
CA VAL A 50 8.16 -12.37 -10.57
C VAL A 50 9.48 -12.61 -9.83
N ILE A 51 9.77 -11.77 -8.85
CA ILE A 51 10.82 -12.01 -7.84
C ILE A 51 10.20 -12.32 -6.48
N CYS A 52 10.87 -13.17 -5.70
CA CYS A 52 10.46 -13.48 -4.33
C CYS A 52 11.34 -12.75 -3.30
N GLN A 53 10.77 -11.84 -2.52
CA GLN A 53 11.44 -11.27 -1.35
C GLN A 53 11.33 -12.23 -0.17
N GLY A 54 12.48 -12.61 0.41
CA GLY A 54 12.55 -13.68 1.41
C GLY A 54 12.63 -15.09 0.80
N ILE A 55 13.14 -15.22 -0.43
CA ILE A 55 13.20 -16.49 -1.18
C ILE A 55 13.90 -17.64 -0.44
N THR A 56 14.95 -17.33 0.33
CA THR A 56 15.70 -18.34 1.10
C THR A 56 15.07 -18.69 2.45
N GLY A 57 13.95 -18.06 2.81
CA GLY A 57 13.16 -18.41 3.99
C GLY A 57 12.24 -19.61 3.72
N LYS A 58 11.76 -20.28 4.77
CA LYS A 58 10.91 -21.49 4.66
C LYS A 58 9.72 -21.33 3.70
N ASN A 59 8.93 -20.27 3.89
CA ASN A 59 7.75 -20.00 3.05
C ASN A 59 8.14 -19.53 1.63
N GLY A 60 9.17 -18.69 1.52
CA GLY A 60 9.67 -18.21 0.24
C GLY A 60 10.18 -19.35 -0.64
N THR A 61 10.89 -20.31 -0.05
CA THR A 61 11.36 -21.51 -0.75
C THR A 61 10.19 -22.37 -1.20
N PHE A 62 9.32 -22.76 -0.26
CA PHE A 62 8.19 -23.65 -0.53
C PHE A 62 7.27 -23.09 -1.63
N HIS A 63 6.87 -21.83 -1.54
CA HIS A 63 5.95 -21.26 -2.52
C HIS A 63 6.63 -20.89 -3.84
N THR A 64 7.93 -20.58 -3.85
CA THR A 64 8.67 -20.34 -5.10
C THR A 64 8.86 -21.64 -5.88
N GLU A 65 9.19 -22.74 -5.19
CA GLU A 65 9.29 -24.07 -5.80
C GLU A 65 7.96 -24.48 -6.46
N GLN A 66 6.85 -24.37 -5.72
CA GLN A 66 5.51 -24.63 -6.28
C GLN A 66 5.14 -23.67 -7.41
N ALA A 67 5.54 -22.40 -7.34
CA ALA A 67 5.27 -21.43 -8.40
C ALA A 67 6.02 -21.78 -9.69
N ILE A 68 7.28 -22.24 -9.59
CA ILE A 68 8.08 -22.71 -10.73
C ILE A 68 7.43 -23.95 -11.34
N GLU A 69 7.04 -24.94 -10.52
CA GLU A 69 6.37 -26.16 -10.98
C GLU A 69 5.03 -25.85 -11.68
N TYR A 70 4.30 -24.85 -11.18
CA TYR A 70 3.06 -24.37 -11.79
C TYR A 70 3.29 -23.61 -13.13
N GLY A 71 4.53 -23.21 -13.44
CA GLY A 71 4.87 -22.47 -14.65
C GLY A 71 4.87 -20.94 -14.49
N THR A 72 4.86 -20.44 -13.25
CA THR A 72 5.07 -19.01 -12.99
C THR A 72 6.48 -18.63 -13.42
N LYS A 73 6.61 -17.48 -14.10
CA LYS A 73 7.91 -16.97 -14.53
C LYS A 73 8.66 -16.30 -13.36
N MET A 74 9.12 -17.13 -12.43
CA MET A 74 10.02 -16.73 -11.36
C MET A 74 11.40 -16.45 -11.96
N VAL A 75 11.94 -15.26 -11.72
CA VAL A 75 13.21 -14.81 -12.33
C VAL A 75 14.34 -14.56 -11.34
N GLY A 76 14.05 -14.67 -10.04
CA GLY A 76 15.02 -14.40 -8.99
C GLY A 76 14.37 -14.25 -7.62
N GLY A 77 15.19 -13.89 -6.64
CA GLY A 77 14.68 -13.47 -5.35
C GLY A 77 15.64 -12.59 -4.58
N VAL A 78 15.15 -12.02 -3.48
CA VAL A 78 15.91 -11.10 -2.64
C VAL A 78 16.07 -11.71 -1.27
N THR A 79 17.30 -11.76 -0.78
CA THR A 79 17.59 -11.99 0.64
C THR A 79 18.81 -11.17 1.00
N PRO A 80 18.65 -10.11 1.83
CA PRO A 80 19.78 -9.28 2.24
C PRO A 80 20.92 -10.12 2.79
N LYS A 81 22.16 -9.76 2.41
CA LYS A 81 23.41 -10.46 2.77
C LYS A 81 23.63 -11.81 2.08
N LYS A 82 22.76 -12.22 1.17
CA LYS A 82 22.91 -13.43 0.34
C LYS A 82 22.91 -13.14 -1.16
N GLY A 83 23.09 -11.88 -1.56
CA GLY A 83 23.20 -11.53 -2.98
C GLY A 83 24.42 -12.20 -3.63
N GLY A 84 24.26 -12.61 -4.88
CA GLY A 84 25.27 -13.34 -5.66
C GLY A 84 25.25 -14.86 -5.47
N THR A 85 24.34 -15.40 -4.64
CA THR A 85 24.13 -16.85 -4.55
C THR A 85 22.94 -17.27 -5.41
N GLU A 86 22.71 -18.58 -5.49
CA GLU A 86 21.53 -19.15 -6.14
C GLU A 86 20.65 -19.87 -5.12
N HIS A 87 19.35 -19.95 -5.42
CA HIS A 87 18.38 -20.72 -4.65
C HIS A 87 17.27 -21.22 -5.60
N LEU A 88 16.98 -22.52 -5.59
CA LEU A 88 16.04 -23.15 -6.54
C LEU A 88 16.40 -22.91 -8.02
N GLY A 89 17.71 -22.77 -8.33
CA GLY A 89 18.19 -22.44 -9.67
C GLY A 89 17.89 -21.01 -10.12
N LEU A 90 17.51 -20.12 -9.20
CA LEU A 90 17.27 -18.70 -9.44
C LEU A 90 18.33 -17.84 -8.75
N PRO A 91 18.74 -16.70 -9.35
CA PRO A 91 19.69 -15.79 -8.73
C PRO A 91 19.08 -15.09 -7.51
N VAL A 92 19.89 -14.95 -6.46
CA VAL A 92 19.54 -14.21 -5.24
C VAL A 92 20.28 -12.88 -5.25
N PHE A 93 19.57 -11.80 -4.94
CA PHE A 93 20.08 -10.43 -4.89
C PHE A 93 20.03 -9.87 -3.47
N ASN A 94 20.83 -8.82 -3.22
CA ASN A 94 20.81 -8.13 -1.92
C ASN A 94 19.64 -7.14 -1.81
N SER A 95 19.22 -6.56 -2.94
CA SER A 95 18.12 -5.60 -2.99
C SER A 95 17.15 -5.87 -4.14
N VAL A 96 15.92 -5.35 -4.01
CA VAL A 96 14.89 -5.38 -5.06
C VAL A 96 15.31 -4.57 -6.29
N ALA A 97 16.00 -3.44 -6.09
CA ALA A 97 16.49 -2.60 -7.18
C ALA A 97 17.49 -3.36 -8.06
N GLU A 98 18.45 -4.07 -7.46
CA GLU A 98 19.38 -4.95 -8.18
C GLU A 98 18.64 -6.06 -8.94
N ALA A 99 17.72 -6.75 -8.24
CA ALA A 99 16.93 -7.82 -8.85
C ALA A 99 16.14 -7.32 -10.06
N LYS A 100 15.49 -6.14 -9.96
CA LYS A 100 14.76 -5.52 -11.08
C LYS A 100 15.71 -5.14 -12.22
N ALA A 101 16.87 -4.55 -11.92
CA ALA A 101 17.81 -4.11 -12.94
C ALA A 101 18.31 -5.27 -13.80
N GLU A 102 18.66 -6.40 -13.17
CA GLU A 102 19.22 -7.59 -13.82
C GLU A 102 18.13 -8.44 -14.50
N THR A 103 17.03 -8.71 -13.81
CA THR A 103 16.01 -9.67 -14.29
C THR A 103 14.86 -9.02 -15.05
N LYS A 104 14.78 -7.68 -15.01
CA LYS A 104 13.63 -6.89 -15.49
C LYS A 104 12.32 -7.31 -14.84
N ALA A 105 12.34 -7.79 -13.60
CA ALA A 105 11.13 -8.14 -12.86
C ALA A 105 10.15 -6.97 -12.80
N ASN A 106 8.86 -7.27 -12.90
CA ASN A 106 7.80 -6.27 -12.80
C ASN A 106 6.78 -6.61 -11.70
N ALA A 107 6.91 -7.76 -11.05
CA ALA A 107 6.13 -8.12 -9.88
C ALA A 107 7.00 -8.70 -8.76
N SER A 108 6.59 -8.49 -7.52
CA SER A 108 7.21 -9.10 -6.35
C SER A 108 6.19 -9.79 -5.44
N VAL A 109 6.54 -10.98 -4.96
CA VAL A 109 5.86 -11.63 -3.84
C VAL A 109 6.73 -11.56 -2.59
N ILE A 110 6.14 -11.20 -1.45
CA ILE A 110 6.86 -10.97 -0.18
C ILE A 110 6.50 -12.07 0.82
N TYR A 111 7.48 -12.90 1.15
CA TYR A 111 7.46 -13.90 2.22
C TYR A 111 8.43 -13.55 3.35
N VAL A 112 8.52 -12.26 3.64
CA VAL A 112 9.37 -11.69 4.70
C VAL A 112 8.62 -11.72 6.05
N PRO A 113 9.28 -12.02 7.18
CA PRO A 113 8.64 -12.02 8.49
C PRO A 113 7.98 -10.67 8.84
N PRO A 114 6.91 -10.65 9.65
CA PRO A 114 6.13 -9.43 9.95
C PRO A 114 6.95 -8.21 10.40
N PRO A 115 8.00 -8.32 11.23
CA PRO A 115 8.78 -7.16 11.65
C PRO A 115 9.51 -6.44 10.50
N PHE A 116 9.78 -7.13 9.39
CA PHE A 116 10.52 -6.60 8.24
C PHE A 116 9.65 -6.40 7.01
N ALA A 117 8.38 -6.78 7.10
CA ALA A 117 7.42 -6.75 6.00
C ALA A 117 7.21 -5.35 5.43
N ALA A 118 7.04 -4.36 6.30
CA ALA A 118 6.83 -2.97 5.88
C ALA A 118 8.05 -2.46 5.07
N ALA A 119 9.26 -2.77 5.54
CA ALA A 119 10.48 -2.39 4.82
C ALA A 119 10.56 -3.07 3.44
N ALA A 120 10.22 -4.36 3.35
CA ALA A 120 10.20 -5.09 2.08
C ALA A 120 9.17 -4.55 1.07
N ILE A 121 8.00 -4.10 1.56
CA ILE A 121 6.99 -3.44 0.71
C ILE A 121 7.54 -2.10 0.21
N MET A 122 8.09 -1.28 1.09
CA MET A 122 8.65 0.02 0.74
C MET A 122 9.81 -0.13 -0.26
N GLU A 123 10.68 -1.13 -0.09
CA GLU A 123 11.78 -1.42 -1.01
C GLU A 123 11.26 -1.76 -2.42
N ALA A 124 10.16 -2.52 -2.53
CA ALA A 124 9.55 -2.82 -3.82
C ALA A 124 8.86 -1.62 -4.47
N MET A 125 8.30 -0.72 -3.66
CA MET A 125 7.72 0.54 -4.14
C MET A 125 8.79 1.50 -4.64
N GLU A 126 9.90 1.64 -3.91
CA GLU A 126 11.06 2.47 -4.30
C GLU A 126 11.72 1.94 -5.58
N ALA A 127 11.71 0.62 -5.77
CA ALA A 127 12.15 0.00 -7.02
C ALA A 127 11.12 0.13 -8.16
N GLU A 128 9.96 0.74 -7.93
CA GLU A 128 8.88 0.95 -8.91
C GLU A 128 8.41 -0.36 -9.58
N LEU A 129 8.14 -1.41 -8.79
CA LEU A 129 7.49 -2.61 -9.33
C LEU A 129 6.00 -2.37 -9.58
N ASP A 130 5.49 -2.87 -10.72
CA ASP A 130 4.09 -2.68 -11.13
C ASP A 130 3.10 -3.37 -10.17
N LEU A 131 3.53 -4.46 -9.55
CA LEU A 131 2.71 -5.27 -8.65
C LEU A 131 3.53 -5.78 -7.47
N VAL A 132 3.04 -5.54 -6.25
CA VAL A 132 3.65 -6.06 -5.02
C VAL A 132 2.59 -6.82 -4.24
N VAL A 133 2.88 -8.07 -3.91
CA VAL A 133 1.96 -8.97 -3.24
C VAL A 133 2.57 -9.41 -1.91
N ALA A 134 2.00 -8.98 -0.80
CA ALA A 134 2.51 -9.31 0.54
C ALA A 134 1.74 -10.45 1.20
N SER A 135 2.44 -11.51 1.61
CA SER A 135 1.87 -12.64 2.36
C SER A 135 2.48 -12.70 3.76
N LEU A 136 1.82 -12.05 4.72
CA LEU A 136 2.37 -11.78 6.04
C LEU A 136 1.88 -12.70 7.16
N ARG A 137 1.43 -13.92 6.85
CA ARG A 137 0.82 -14.77 7.88
C ARG A 137 1.28 -16.22 7.89
N GLY A 138 1.61 -16.70 9.09
CA GLY A 138 1.62 -18.12 9.40
C GLY A 138 0.18 -18.65 9.42
N SER A 139 -0.14 -19.52 8.45
CA SER A 139 -1.27 -20.46 8.41
C SER A 139 -2.64 -20.04 7.81
N ARG A 140 -3.08 -20.95 6.92
CA ARG A 140 -4.42 -21.40 6.47
C ARG A 140 -5.39 -20.52 5.70
N ASN A 141 -5.21 -19.20 5.52
CA ASN A 141 -6.10 -18.43 4.63
C ASN A 141 -5.41 -17.19 4.04
N MET A 142 -4.83 -17.32 2.85
CA MET A 142 -4.08 -16.26 2.20
C MET A 142 -4.91 -14.98 2.07
N ILE A 143 -4.49 -13.89 2.74
CA ILE A 143 -5.04 -12.55 2.51
C ILE A 143 -3.98 -11.83 1.70
N TRP A 144 -4.32 -11.55 0.44
CA TRP A 144 -3.51 -10.79 -0.48
C TRP A 144 -3.76 -9.31 -0.21
N TYR A 145 -2.72 -8.55 0.16
CA TYR A 145 -2.73 -7.10 -0.08
C TYR A 145 -2.18 -6.92 -1.49
N VAL A 146 -3.04 -6.41 -2.39
CA VAL A 146 -2.71 -5.88 -3.72
C VAL A 146 -2.88 -4.38 -3.66
#